data_AF-A0A6A5XCS2-F1
#
_entry.id   AF-A0A6A5XCS2-F1
#
_cell.length_a   1.000
_cell.length_b   1.000
_cell.length_c   1.000
_cell.angle_alpha   90.00
_cell.angle_beta   90.00
_cell.angle_gamma   90.00
#
_symmetry.space_group_name_H-M   'P 1'
#
loop_
_entity.id
_entity.type
_entity.pdbx_description
1 polymer ?
#
loop_
_entity_poly.entity_id
_entity_poly.type
_entity_poly.pdbx_seq_one_letter_code
_entity_poly.pdbx_strand_id
1 'polypeptide(L)' 'LPGKWTTNLPTVLWSDRCSIHNPTGYAPVVLITGQNPVLPIELSMPTWQTLPYTNVKTREDLL' A
#
# COMPACT_ATOMS: atom_id res chain seq x y z
N LEU A 1 -11.70 -2.05 30.74
CA LEU A 1 -12.23 -1.82 29.38
C LEU A 1 -11.08 -1.96 28.40
N PRO A 2 -11.24 -2.66 27.26
CA PRO A 2 -10.21 -2.70 26.24
C PRO A 2 -9.93 -1.27 25.77
N GLY A 3 -8.66 -0.86 25.78
CA GLY A 3 -8.26 0.47 25.32
C GLY A 3 -8.42 0.64 23.81
N LYS A 4 -8.15 1.85 23.29
CA LYS A 4 -8.21 2.16 21.84
C LYS A 4 -7.36 1.24 20.94
N TRP A 5 -6.44 0.47 21.55
CA TRP A 5 -5.59 -0.47 20.84
C TRP A 5 -6.38 -1.56 20.11
N THR A 6 -7.51 -2.02 20.64
CA THR A 6 -8.32 -3.05 19.97
C THR A 6 -8.93 -2.52 18.67
N THR A 7 -9.34 -1.25 18.65
CA THR A 7 -9.87 -0.58 17.46
C THR A 7 -8.76 -0.33 16.42
N ASN A 8 -7.54 -0.03 16.86
CA ASN A 8 -6.41 0.27 15.97
C ASN A 8 -5.63 -0.97 15.52
N LEU A 9 -5.85 -2.13 16.15
CA LEU A 9 -5.12 -3.37 15.88
C LEU A 9 -5.12 -3.75 14.38
N PRO A 10 -6.25 -3.71 13.65
CA PRO A 10 -6.25 -4.04 12.23
C PRO A 10 -5.37 -3.10 11.40
N THR A 11 -5.39 -1.81 11.71
CA THR A 11 -4.58 -0.79 11.02
C THR A 11 -3.09 -1.02 11.26
N VAL A 12 -2.68 -1.31 12.50
CA VAL A 12 -1.29 -1.61 12.83
C VAL A 12 -0.80 -2.86 12.09
N LEU A 13 -1.59 -3.92 12.08
CA LEU A 13 -1.25 -5.16 11.36
C LEU A 13 -1.18 -4.97 9.84
N TRP A 14 -1.98 -4.07 9.28
CA TRP A 14 -1.89 -3.72 7.87
C TRP A 14 -0.59 -2.97 7.56
N SER A 15 -0.28 -1.94 8.36
CA SER A 15 0.95 -1.16 8.23
C SER A 15 2.20 -2.04 8.33
N ASP A 16 2.24 -2.97 9.29
CA ASP A 16 3.36 -3.90 9.46
C ASP A 16 3.58 -4.81 8.25
N ARG A 17 2.49 -5.30 7.64
CA ARG A 17 2.54 -6.19 6.47
C ARG A 17 2.89 -5.47 5.16
N CYS A 18 2.59 -4.17 5.05
CA CYS A 18 2.85 -3.38 3.86
C CYS A 18 4.16 -2.59 3.93
N SER A 19 4.76 -2.45 5.11
CA SER A 19 6.03 -1.75 5.28
C SER A 19 7.21 -2.65 4.91
N ILE A 20 8.30 -2.06 4.45
CA ILE A 20 9.54 -2.79 4.14
C ILE A 20 10.22 -3.17 5.45
N HIS A 21 10.61 -4.44 5.58
CA HIS A 21 11.37 -4.93 6.73
C HIS A 21 12.86 -4.92 6.41
N ASN A 22 13.69 -4.35 7.30
CA ASN A 22 15.13 -4.21 7.09
C ASN A 22 15.85 -5.55 6.78
N PRO A 23 15.58 -6.66 7.49
CA PRO A 23 16.29 -7.93 7.27
C PRO A 23 16.07 -8.53 5.88
N THR A 24 14.88 -8.39 5.32
CA THR A 24 14.52 -8.95 4.00
C THR A 24 14.66 -7.93 2.89
N GLY A 25 14.56 -6.64 3.19
CA GLY A 25 14.43 -5.56 2.20
C GLY A 25 13.08 -5.52 1.50
N TYR A 26 12.12 -6.37 1.90
CA TYR A 26 10.80 -6.50 1.28
C TYR A 26 9.68 -6.38 2.29
N ALA A 27 8.51 -5.93 1.84
CA ALA A 27 7.30 -5.99 2.62
C ALA A 27 6.79 -7.45 2.72
N PRO A 28 6.32 -7.92 3.89
CA PRO A 28 5.81 -9.28 4.06
C PRO A 28 4.73 -9.69 3.05
N VAL A 29 3.83 -8.76 2.69
CA VAL A 29 2.79 -9.00 1.69
C VAL A 29 3.35 -9.34 0.30
N VAL A 30 4.50 -8.77 -0.08
CA VAL A 30 5.18 -9.07 -1.34
C VAL A 30 5.71 -10.49 -1.34
N LEU A 31 6.23 -10.97 -0.20
CA LEU A 31 6.74 -12.34 -0.10
C LEU A 31 5.63 -13.41 -0.18
N ILE A 32 4.42 -13.07 0.27
CA ILE A 32 3.27 -13.99 0.26
C ILE A 32 2.56 -13.99 -1.10
N THR A 33 2.39 -12.81 -1.70
CA THR A 33 1.55 -12.63 -2.89
C THR A 33 2.35 -12.47 -4.19
N GLY A 34 3.64 -12.15 -4.09
CA GLY A 34 4.47 -11.76 -5.23
C GLY A 34 4.12 -10.39 -5.81
N GLN A 35 3.22 -9.63 -5.18
CA GLN A 35 2.72 -8.35 -5.67
C GLN A 35 2.96 -7.23 -4.65
N ASN A 36 3.16 -6.01 -5.14
CA ASN A 36 3.23 -4.84 -4.29
C ASN A 36 1.85 -4.53 -3.68
N PRO A 37 1.77 -4.17 -2.39
CA PRO A 37 0.50 -3.81 -1.78
C PRO A 37 -0.02 -2.49 -2.36
N VAL A 38 -1.33 -2.42 -2.59
CA VAL A 38 -2.00 -1.14 -2.85
C VAL A 38 -2.30 -0.46 -1.51
N LEU A 39 -1.75 0.73 -1.30
CA LEU A 39 -1.96 1.48 -0.06
C LEU A 39 -3.28 2.26 -0.11
N PRO A 40 -3.97 2.49 1.03
CA PRO A 40 -5.20 3.26 1.05
C PRO A 40 -5.09 4.67 0.45
N ILE A 41 -3.92 5.32 0.62
CA ILE A 41 -3.68 6.64 0.03
C ILE A 41 -3.68 6.61 -1.50
N GLU A 42 -3.30 5.50 -2.11
CA GLU A 42 -3.22 5.32 -3.56
C GLU A 42 -4.60 5.28 -4.23
N LEU A 43 -5.67 5.11 -3.44
CA LEU A 43 -7.04 5.25 -3.90
C LEU A 43 -7.46 6.71 -4.06
N SER A 44 -6.84 7.61 -3.29
CA SER A 44 -7.09 9.05 -3.37
C SER A 44 -6.07 9.78 -4.25
N MET A 45 -4.82 9.31 -4.25
CA MET A 45 -3.71 9.86 -5.00
C MET A 45 -3.02 8.71 -5.74
N PRO A 46 -3.41 8.44 -7.00
CA PRO A 46 -2.92 7.27 -7.70
C PRO A 46 -1.41 7.35 -7.91
N THR A 47 -0.73 6.24 -7.63
CA THR A 47 0.68 6.05 -7.97
C THR A 47 0.78 5.27 -9.27
N TRP A 48 2.00 5.00 -9.74
CA TRP A 48 2.20 4.24 -10.97
C TRP A 48 1.60 2.83 -10.90
N GLN A 49 1.36 2.32 -9.70
CA GLN A 49 0.71 1.04 -9.50
C GLN A 49 -0.82 1.12 -9.69
N THR A 50 -1.46 2.21 -9.30
CA THR A 50 -2.93 2.36 -9.29
C THR A 50 -3.47 3.32 -10.35
N LEU A 51 -2.61 3.95 -11.15
CA LEU A 51 -3.00 4.83 -12.25
C LEU A 51 -3.96 4.12 -13.23
N PRO A 52 -5.08 4.76 -13.61
CA PRO A 52 -5.94 4.25 -14.66
C PRO A 52 -5.30 4.49 -16.04
N TYR A 53 -4.38 3.61 -16.43
CA TYR A 53 -3.63 3.72 -17.69
C TYR A 53 -4.52 3.82 -18.94
N THR A 54 -5.77 3.37 -18.86
CA THR A 54 -6.77 3.55 -19.93
C THR A 54 -7.05 5.01 -20.26
N ASN A 55 -6.88 5.90 -19.29
CA ASN A 55 -7.18 7.33 -19.40
C ASN A 55 -5.94 8.17 -19.68
N VAL A 56 -4.74 7.61 -19.48
CA VAL A 56 -3.46 8.27 -19.73
C VAL A 56 -3.12 8.16 -21.20
N LYS A 57 -2.99 9.29 -21.91
CA LYS A 57 -2.65 9.32 -23.34
C LYS A 57 -1.38 10.08 -23.64
N THR A 58 -1.04 11.05 -22.79
CA THR A 58 0.07 11.97 -22.98
C THR A 58 0.96 12.01 -21.75
N ARG A 59 2.17 12.58 -21.86
CA ARG A 59 3.07 12.71 -20.71
C ARG A 59 2.56 13.74 -19.72
N GLU A 60 1.81 14.72 -20.20
CA GLU A 60 1.15 15.74 -19.40
C GLU A 60 0.09 15.13 -18.48
N ASP A 61 -0.55 14.02 -18.87
CA ASP A 61 -1.50 13.28 -18.00
C ASP A 61 -0.79 12.55 -16.83
N LEU A 62 0.55 12.46 -16.87
CA LEU A 62 1.39 11.84 -15.85
C LEU A 62 2.11 12.85 -14.95
N LEU A 63 1.99 14.16 -15.21
CA LEU A 63 2.69 15.23 -14.49
C LEU A 63 1.71 16.06 -13.64
#